data_AF-S5Z4V5-F1
#
_entry.id   AF-S5Z4V5-F1
#
_cell.length_a   1.000
_cell.length_b   1.000
_cell.length_c   1.000
_cell.angle_alpha   90.00
_cell.angle_beta   90.00
_cell.angle_gamma   90.00
#
_symmetry.space_group_name_H-M   'P 1'
#
loop_
_entity.id
_entity.type
_entity.pdbx_description
1 polymer ?
#
loop_
_entity_poly.entity_id
_entity_poly.type
_entity_poly.pdbx_seq_one_letter_code
_entity_poly.pdbx_strand_id
1 'polypeptide(L)'
;MIFYSEHGRSDVGSLEELYLESDVIIVASSIGSTPERLKKLAEISREHGGKKIVFDIATFKSLVIEAYAGFDEETRAASVHPMFGPGAKTIEGKRFIVVPIPGREEDAEEVADFIRSIGGTCPFSTGRPTTGSWASS
;
A
#
# COMPACT_ATOMS: atom_id res chain seq x y z
N MET A 1 -18.65 8.01 -10.53
CA MET A 1 -17.52 7.61 -9.66
C MET A 1 -17.97 7.83 -8.23
N ILE A 2 -18.26 6.76 -7.47
CA ILE A 2 -18.76 6.86 -6.09
C ILE A 2 -17.56 6.76 -5.16
N PHE A 3 -17.32 7.80 -4.37
CA PHE A 3 -16.28 7.85 -3.35
C PHE A 3 -16.91 7.59 -1.98
N TYR A 4 -16.27 6.74 -1.16
CA TYR A 4 -16.65 6.49 0.23
C TYR A 4 -15.74 7.30 1.18
N SER A 5 -15.77 8.63 1.07
CA SER A 5 -15.46 9.56 2.17
C SER A 5 -16.01 10.94 1.81
N GLU A 6 -16.58 11.67 2.78
CA GLU A 6 -17.15 13.00 2.57
C GLU A 6 -16.10 14.12 2.36
N HIS A 7 -14.84 13.77 2.12
CA HIS A 7 -13.73 14.71 1.97
C HIS A 7 -13.11 14.56 0.58
N GLY A 8 -13.89 14.89 -0.46
CA GLY A 8 -13.41 14.98 -1.84
C GLY A 8 -12.60 16.25 -2.09
N ARG A 9 -11.55 16.49 -1.30
CA ARG A 9 -10.63 17.61 -1.48
C ARG A 9 -9.30 17.05 -1.97
N SER A 10 -8.83 17.53 -3.11
CA SER A 10 -7.46 17.33 -3.57
C SER A 10 -6.72 18.64 -3.35
N ASP A 11 -5.64 18.62 -2.58
CA ASP A 11 -4.78 19.80 -2.41
C ASP A 11 -3.73 19.93 -3.53
N VAL A 12 -3.70 18.96 -4.45
CA VAL A 12 -2.82 18.90 -5.64
C VAL A 12 -3.64 18.77 -6.93
N GLY A 13 -3.08 19.20 -8.06
CA GLY A 13 -3.71 19.24 -9.38
C GLY A 13 -3.51 17.98 -10.23
N SER A 14 -2.53 17.13 -9.92
CA SER A 14 -2.26 15.89 -10.65
C SER A 14 -1.76 14.75 -9.76
N LEU A 15 -1.74 13.52 -10.30
CA LEU A 15 -1.16 12.36 -9.61
C LEU A 15 0.38 12.43 -9.54
N GLU A 16 0.98 13.08 -10.52
CA GLU A 16 2.43 13.33 -10.57
C GLU A 16 2.83 14.33 -9.49
N GLU A 17 2.11 15.44 -9.36
CA GLU A 17 2.29 16.42 -8.29
C GLU A 17 2.09 15.75 -6.92
N LEU A 18 1.03 14.95 -6.75
CA LEU A 18 0.82 14.15 -5.54
C LEU A 18 2.03 13.28 -5.21
N TYR A 19 2.59 12.59 -6.21
CA TYR A 19 3.73 11.71 -6.00
C TYR A 19 4.98 12.50 -5.59
N LEU A 20 5.27 13.61 -6.28
CA LEU A 20 6.45 14.43 -6.05
C LEU A 20 6.43 15.08 -4.66
N GLU A 21 5.26 15.55 -4.20
CA GLU A 21 5.10 16.24 -2.92
C GLU A 21 4.90 15.32 -1.71
N SER A 22 4.70 14.01 -1.92
CA SER A 22 4.43 13.05 -0.84
C SER A 22 5.64 12.18 -0.51
N ASP A 23 5.91 11.98 0.78
CA ASP A 23 6.81 10.93 1.28
C ASP A 23 6.09 9.58 1.40
N VAL A 24 4.77 9.61 1.65
CA VAL A 24 3.93 8.42 1.85
C VAL A 24 2.64 8.54 1.04
N ILE A 25 2.31 7.50 0.28
CA ILE A 25 1.12 7.44 -0.56
C ILE A 25 0.29 6.21 -0.18
N ILE A 26 -0.96 6.44 0.22
CA ILE A 26 -1.91 5.37 0.58
C ILE A 26 -3.01 5.30 -0.47
N VAL A 27 -3.12 4.16 -1.16
CA VAL A 27 -4.13 3.94 -2.20
C VAL A 27 -5.38 3.30 -1.59
N ALA A 28 -6.35 4.14 -1.24
CA ALA A 28 -7.64 3.76 -0.65
C ALA A 28 -8.80 3.85 -1.65
N SER A 29 -8.64 3.25 -2.83
CA SER A 29 -9.64 3.26 -3.90
C SER A 29 -10.48 1.99 -3.98
N SER A 30 -11.54 2.03 -4.79
CA SER A 30 -12.34 0.82 -5.08
C SER A 30 -11.49 -0.24 -5.78
N ILE A 31 -11.80 -1.51 -5.52
CA ILE A 31 -11.07 -2.69 -6.04
C ILE A 31 -10.81 -2.62 -7.55
N GLY A 32 -11.79 -2.14 -8.34
CA GLY A 32 -11.65 -2.05 -9.79
C GLY A 32 -10.69 -0.96 -10.30
N SER A 33 -10.39 0.05 -9.48
CA SER A 33 -9.54 1.19 -9.87
C SER A 33 -8.15 1.17 -9.24
N THR A 34 -7.93 0.40 -8.16
CA THR A 34 -6.63 0.29 -7.50
C THR A 34 -5.51 -0.17 -8.43
N PRO A 35 -5.66 -1.22 -9.28
CA PRO A 35 -4.57 -1.63 -10.17
C PRO A 35 -4.14 -0.55 -11.16
N GLU A 36 -5.09 0.19 -11.73
CA GLU A 36 -4.80 1.29 -12.67
C GLU A 36 -4.06 2.44 -11.97
N ARG A 37 -4.49 2.80 -10.75
CA ARG A 37 -3.83 3.85 -9.95
C ARG A 37 -2.40 3.47 -9.60
N LEU A 38 -2.17 2.23 -9.17
CA LEU A 38 -0.84 1.72 -8.87
C LEU A 38 0.05 1.69 -10.11
N LYS A 39 -0.47 1.31 -11.27
CA LYS A 39 0.30 1.33 -12.54
C LYS A 39 0.76 2.75 -12.90
N LYS A 40 -0.11 3.74 -12.78
CA LYS A 40 0.25 5.15 -13.04
C LYS A 40 1.28 5.66 -12.03
N LEU A 41 1.11 5.33 -10.75
CA LEU A 41 2.11 5.67 -9.72
C LEU A 41 3.46 5.00 -10.00
N ALA A 42 3.46 3.75 -10.46
CA ALA A 42 4.67 3.04 -10.86
C ALA A 42 5.35 3.69 -12.09
N GLU A 43 4.58 4.19 -13.06
CA GLU A 43 5.11 4.95 -14.20
C GLU A 43 5.82 6.23 -13.73
N ILE A 44 5.14 7.03 -12.91
CA ILE A 44 5.69 8.27 -12.33
C ILE A 44 6.94 7.96 -11.47
N SER A 45 6.88 6.90 -10.67
CA SER A 45 8.01 6.43 -9.86
C SER A 45 9.22 6.06 -10.71
N ARG A 46 9.05 5.39 -11.86
CA ARG A 46 10.18 5.11 -12.76
C ARG A 46 10.75 6.37 -13.41
N GLU A 47 9.92 7.38 -13.64
CA GLU A 47 10.34 8.63 -14.28
C GLU A 47 11.11 9.55 -13.33
N HIS A 48 10.64 9.68 -12.08
CA HIS A 48 11.18 10.64 -11.13
C HIS A 48 11.96 10.03 -9.97
N GLY A 49 11.72 8.75 -9.67
CA GLY A 49 12.29 8.04 -8.53
C GLY A 49 11.93 8.63 -7.18
N GLY A 50 12.69 8.24 -6.17
CA GLY A 50 12.71 8.87 -4.86
C GLY A 50 12.33 7.93 -3.71
N LYS A 51 12.85 8.27 -2.54
CA LYS A 51 12.61 7.52 -1.29
C LYS A 51 11.19 7.79 -0.79
N LYS A 52 10.28 6.89 -1.13
CA LYS A 52 8.85 7.01 -0.80
C LYS A 52 8.30 5.69 -0.30
N ILE A 53 7.20 5.77 0.44
CA ILE A 53 6.42 4.59 0.84
C ILE A 53 5.09 4.60 0.09
N VAL A 54 4.77 3.52 -0.62
CA VAL A 54 3.51 3.39 -1.36
C VAL A 54 2.82 2.08 -0.98
N PHE A 55 1.58 2.17 -0.50
CA PHE A 55 0.78 0.96 -0.25
C PHE A 55 -0.71 1.17 -0.48
N ASP A 56 -1.37 0.10 -0.88
CA ASP A 56 -2.83 0.03 -1.02
C ASP A 56 -3.45 -0.62 0.22
N ILE A 57 -4.75 -0.40 0.41
CA ILE A 57 -5.55 -1.06 1.46
C ILE A 57 -6.55 -2.10 0.90
N ALA A 58 -6.27 -2.67 -0.28
CA ALA A 58 -7.22 -3.50 -1.02
C ALA A 58 -7.42 -4.90 -0.42
N THR A 59 -8.60 -5.44 -0.71
CA THR A 59 -9.01 -6.76 -0.26
C THR A 59 -8.42 -7.89 -1.11
N PHE A 60 -8.20 -7.66 -2.42
CA PHE A 60 -7.84 -8.69 -3.39
C PHE A 60 -6.42 -8.50 -3.95
N LYS A 61 -5.49 -9.31 -3.43
CA LYS A 61 -4.04 -9.05 -3.54
C LYS A 61 -3.41 -9.56 -4.84
N SER A 62 -4.00 -10.54 -5.52
CA SER A 62 -3.47 -11.08 -6.78
C SER A 62 -3.50 -10.10 -7.94
N LEU A 63 -4.46 -9.16 -7.94
CA LEU A 63 -4.66 -8.21 -9.05
C LEU A 63 -3.73 -6.98 -9.01
N VAL A 64 -3.06 -6.75 -7.87
CA VAL A 64 -2.22 -5.56 -7.66
C VAL A 64 -0.72 -5.85 -7.68
N ILE A 65 -0.32 -7.11 -7.49
CA ILE A 65 1.10 -7.52 -7.42
C ILE A 65 1.88 -7.09 -8.67
N GLU A 66 1.32 -7.26 -9.87
CA GLU A 66 2.00 -6.87 -11.10
C GLU A 66 2.21 -5.35 -11.20
N ALA A 67 1.29 -4.55 -10.65
CA ALA A 67 1.45 -3.10 -10.64
C ALA A 67 2.60 -2.66 -9.71
N TYR A 68 2.80 -3.38 -8.61
CA TYR A 68 3.88 -3.09 -7.67
C TYR A 68 5.27 -3.41 -8.20
N ALA A 69 5.41 -4.43 -9.03
CA ALA A 69 6.70 -4.78 -9.65
C ALA A 69 7.26 -3.63 -10.51
N GLY A 70 6.42 -2.69 -10.93
CA GLY A 70 6.81 -1.57 -11.76
C GLY A 70 7.43 -0.37 -11.03
N PHE A 71 7.38 -0.29 -9.70
CA PHE A 71 7.96 0.85 -8.98
C PHE A 71 9.49 0.84 -9.06
N ASP A 72 10.09 2.02 -8.96
CA ASP A 72 11.53 2.16 -8.87
C ASP A 72 12.10 1.50 -7.60
N GLU A 73 13.42 1.31 -7.55
CA GLU A 73 14.09 0.59 -6.45
C GLU A 73 14.14 1.38 -5.14
N GLU A 74 14.00 2.71 -5.15
CA GLU A 74 13.97 3.56 -3.95
C GLU A 74 12.56 3.70 -3.36
N THR A 75 11.51 3.51 -4.16
CA THR A 75 10.12 3.50 -3.67
C THR A 75 9.79 2.18 -2.98
N ARG A 76 9.58 2.20 -1.67
CA ARG A 76 9.17 1.03 -0.87
C ARG A 76 7.70 0.75 -1.05
N ALA A 77 7.36 -0.43 -1.57
CA ALA A 77 5.97 -0.74 -1.89
C ALA A 77 5.49 -2.10 -1.36
N ALA A 78 4.28 -2.11 -0.81
CA ALA A 78 3.64 -3.32 -0.31
C ALA A 78 2.10 -3.23 -0.42
N SER A 79 1.43 -4.38 -0.45
CA SER A 79 -0.03 -4.40 -0.29
C SER A 79 -0.40 -4.56 1.18
N VAL A 80 -1.36 -3.79 1.67
CA VAL A 80 -1.75 -3.80 3.08
C VAL A 80 -3.23 -4.15 3.21
N HIS A 81 -3.57 -4.93 4.22
CA HIS A 81 -4.95 -5.25 4.54
C HIS A 81 -5.29 -4.81 5.96
N PRO A 82 -6.12 -3.77 6.14
CA PRO A 82 -6.62 -3.41 7.46
C PRO A 82 -7.56 -4.51 7.97
N MET A 83 -7.31 -5.02 9.18
CA MET A 83 -8.18 -6.02 9.82
C MET A 83 -9.31 -5.38 10.61
N PHE A 84 -9.82 -4.25 10.12
CA PHE A 84 -10.89 -3.48 10.74
C PHE A 84 -11.78 -2.87 9.66
N GLY A 85 -13.05 -2.68 10.00
CA GLY A 85 -14.03 -2.14 9.06
C GLY A 85 -13.94 -0.61 8.88
N PRO A 86 -14.67 -0.07 7.90
CA PRO A 86 -14.66 1.36 7.56
C PRO A 86 -15.16 2.29 8.68
N GLY A 87 -15.77 1.74 9.74
CA GLY A 87 -16.20 2.50 10.92
C GLY A 87 -15.08 2.81 11.93
N ALA A 88 -13.83 2.41 11.66
CA ALA A 88 -12.71 2.74 12.53
C ALA A 88 -12.40 4.25 12.49
N LYS A 89 -12.36 4.88 13.66
CA LYS A 89 -12.06 6.32 13.81
C LYS A 89 -10.57 6.63 13.93
N THR A 90 -9.74 5.61 14.13
CA THR A 90 -8.28 5.74 14.33
C THR A 90 -7.57 4.48 13.87
N ILE A 91 -6.33 4.65 13.43
CA ILE A 91 -5.34 3.61 13.10
C ILE A 91 -4.67 3.07 14.38
N GLU A 92 -4.66 3.86 15.46
CA GLU A 92 -3.98 3.52 16.70
C GLU A 92 -4.54 2.22 17.33
N GLY A 93 -3.63 1.30 17.66
CA GLY A 93 -3.94 -0.03 18.19
C GLY A 93 -4.65 -0.95 17.19
N LYS A 94 -4.84 -0.53 15.93
CA LYS A 94 -5.48 -1.36 14.90
C LYS A 94 -4.49 -2.29 14.24
N ARG A 95 -5.01 -3.43 13.78
CA ARG A 95 -4.20 -4.47 13.17
C ARG A 95 -4.21 -4.36 11.65
N PHE A 96 -3.04 -4.52 11.05
CA PHE A 96 -2.82 -4.56 9.61
C PHE A 96 -2.04 -5.82 9.25
N ILE A 97 -2.37 -6.40 8.10
CA ILE A 97 -1.55 -7.44 7.47
C ILE A 97 -0.79 -6.77 6.34
N VAL A 98 0.54 -6.75 6.41
CA VAL A 98 1.39 -6.32 5.30
C VAL A 98 1.74 -7.54 4.47
N VAL A 99 1.52 -7.47 3.17
CA VAL A 99 1.77 -8.55 2.24
C VAL A 99 2.94 -8.15 1.34
N PRO A 100 4.06 -8.90 1.41
CA PRO A 100 5.21 -8.62 0.57
C PRO A 100 4.91 -8.85 -0.90
N ILE A 101 5.54 -8.03 -1.73
CA ILE A 101 5.54 -8.20 -3.18
C ILE A 101 6.71 -9.10 -3.54
N PRO A 102 6.53 -10.14 -4.37
CA PRO A 102 7.62 -11.02 -4.79
C PRO A 102 8.81 -10.24 -5.37
N GLY A 103 10.01 -10.47 -4.84
CA GLY A 103 11.23 -9.78 -5.23
C GLY A 103 11.43 -8.40 -4.58
N ARG A 104 10.52 -7.99 -3.69
CA ARG A 104 10.57 -6.74 -2.90
C ARG A 104 10.18 -7.01 -1.44
N GLU A 105 10.59 -8.16 -0.91
CA GLU A 105 10.19 -8.60 0.44
C GLU A 105 10.66 -7.64 1.54
N GLU A 106 11.81 -6.98 1.34
CA GLU A 106 12.36 -5.99 2.28
C GLU A 106 11.49 -4.72 2.36
N ASP A 107 10.84 -4.32 1.26
CA ASP A 107 9.94 -3.16 1.24
C ASP A 107 8.79 -3.34 2.23
N ALA A 108 8.30 -4.57 2.41
CA ALA A 108 7.20 -4.86 3.32
C ALA A 108 7.57 -4.63 4.80
N GLU A 109 8.84 -4.78 5.17
CA GLU A 109 9.30 -4.43 6.52
C GLU A 109 9.25 -2.92 6.73
N GLU A 110 9.74 -2.14 5.77
CA GLU A 110 9.71 -0.67 5.85
C GLU A 110 8.26 -0.13 5.89
N VAL A 111 7.35 -0.71 5.10
CA VAL A 111 5.92 -0.37 5.18
C VAL A 111 5.33 -0.74 6.54
N ALA A 112 5.70 -1.89 7.10
CA ALA A 112 5.23 -2.32 8.42
C ALA A 112 5.74 -1.40 9.53
N ASP A 113 7.00 -0.97 9.46
CA ASP A 113 7.59 -0.02 10.41
C ASP A 113 6.94 1.34 10.34
N PHE A 114 6.62 1.83 9.14
CA PHE A 114 5.83 3.05 8.99
C PHE A 114 4.46 2.91 9.68
N ILE A 115 3.72 1.82 9.42
CA ILE A 115 2.41 1.58 10.05
C ILE A 115 2.53 1.52 11.59
N ARG A 116 3.59 0.90 12.12
CA ARG A 116 3.87 0.88 13.56
C ARG A 116 4.15 2.27 14.11
N SER A 117 4.91 3.08 13.38
CA SER A 117 5.27 4.44 13.81
C SER A 117 4.05 5.35 13.96
N ILE A 118 2.98 5.10 13.20
CA ILE A 118 1.69 5.82 13.30
C ILE A 118 0.69 5.14 14.25
N GLY A 119 1.15 4.20 15.09
CA GLY A 119 0.35 3.55 16.13
C GLY A 119 -0.41 2.30 15.68
N GLY A 120 -0.28 1.87 14.43
CA GLY A 120 -0.80 0.60 13.95
C GLY A 120 -0.02 -0.60 14.49
N THR A 121 -0.58 -1.79 14.34
CA THR A 121 0.06 -3.05 14.71
C THR A 121 0.15 -3.96 13.49
N CYS A 122 1.36 -4.37 13.15
CA CYS A 122 1.65 -5.33 12.09
C CYS A 122 2.24 -6.58 12.76
N PRO A 123 1.44 -7.56 13.18
CA PRO A 123 1.97 -8.81 13.68
C PRO A 123 2.70 -9.50 12.53
N PHE A 124 4.03 -9.59 12.62
CA PHE A 124 4.79 -10.47 11.75
C PHE A 124 4.45 -11.91 12.07
N SER A 125 4.14 -12.70 11.03
CA SER A 125 4.59 -14.09 11.04
C SER A 125 6.08 -14.04 10.71
N THR A 126 6.94 -14.16 11.70
CA THR A 126 8.36 -14.46 11.45
C THR A 126 8.41 -15.73 10.60
N GLY A 127 8.71 -15.56 9.33
CA GLY A 127 8.75 -16.64 8.38
C GLY A 127 9.23 -16.09 7.06
N ARG A 128 10.53 -16.27 6.78
CA ARG A 128 10.97 -16.55 5.41
C ARG A 128 9.88 -17.41 4.73
N PRO A 129 9.54 -17.18 3.46
CA PRO A 129 8.59 -18.05 2.78
C PRO A 129 9.17 -19.47 2.74
N THR A 130 8.81 -20.30 3.72
CA THR A 130 8.84 -21.75 3.58
C THR A 130 7.62 -22.06 2.75
N THR A 131 7.85 -22.27 1.46
CA THR A 131 6.98 -22.95 0.51
C THR A 131 5.65 -23.45 1.10
N GLY A 132 4.57 -22.74 0.77
CA GLY A 132 3.20 -23.25 0.83
C GLY A 132 2.59 -23.43 2.22
N SER A 133 1.68 -22.53 2.59
CA SER A 133 0.38 -22.85 3.20
C SER A 133 -0.22 -21.58 3.81
N TRP A 134 -1.08 -20.89 3.05
CA TRP A 134 -2.06 -19.96 3.61
C TRP A 134 -3.38 -20.21 2.90
N ALA A 135 -3.96 -21.38 3.13
CA ALA A 135 -5.32 -21.71 2.71
C ALA A 135 -5.92 -22.71 3.71
N SER A 136 -6.39 -22.21 4.85
CA SER A 136 -7.53 -22.75 5.62
C SER A 136 -7.60 -22.10 7.00
N SER A 137 -8.54 -21.16 7.17
CA SER A 137 -9.29 -20.88 8.42
C SER A 137 -10.40 -19.89 8.09
#